data_AF-U1FMS6-F1
#
_entry.id   AF-U1FMS6-F1
#
_cell.length_a   1.000
_cell.length_b   1.000
_cell.length_c   1.000
_cell.angle_alpha   90.00
_cell.angle_beta   90.00
_cell.angle_gamma   90.00
#
_symmetry.space_group_name_H-M   'P 1'
#
loop_
_entity.id
_entity.type
_entity.pdbx_description
1 polymer ?
#
loop_
_entity_poly.entity_id
_entity_poly.type
_entity_poly.pdbx_seq_one_letter_code
_entity_poly.pdbx_strand_id
1 'polypeptide(L)'
;MLGALLAVVALMMIIAPEQCIKVAVIALGIEAVVNGIFNLIKIRQLVDDKSFQLTVLVRSLISIVIGILAIVLPLRFAEAMWTIMLYVLAAYLLASAFLELYMLAKLRDTNIERRRYMLEVIISFVGAIVLFIVPQQIGLILVRILGLLLLAVSAGYILFEWHDRPIVVDEVEVVDDIQPPVSDALPKTDTESGRTEK
;
A
#
# COMPACT_ATOMS: atom_id res chain seq x y z
N MET A 1 -16.42 -5.67 0.87
CA MET A 1 -15.54 -5.50 2.08
C MET A 1 -14.22 -4.80 1.79
N LEU A 2 -13.52 -5.16 0.70
CA LEU A 2 -12.25 -4.53 0.28
C LEU A 2 -12.35 -3.00 0.12
N GLY A 3 -13.46 -2.50 -0.47
CA GLY A 3 -13.67 -1.07 -0.68
C GLY A 3 -13.71 -0.25 0.62
N ALA A 4 -14.34 -0.78 1.68
CA ALA A 4 -14.38 -0.11 2.98
C ALA A 4 -12.99 -0.01 3.63
N LEU A 5 -12.17 -1.05 3.52
CA LEU A 5 -10.81 -1.07 4.06
C LEU A 5 -9.91 -0.06 3.30
N LEU A 6 -10.02 -0.02 1.97
CA LEU A 6 -9.34 0.98 1.14
C LEU A 6 -9.75 2.41 1.49
N ALA A 7 -11.03 2.65 1.75
CA ALA A 7 -11.53 3.96 2.15
C ALA A 7 -10.92 4.42 3.49
N VAL A 8 -10.78 3.52 4.47
CA VAL A 8 -10.14 3.82 5.76
C VAL A 8 -8.67 4.19 5.58
N VAL A 9 -7.93 3.43 4.76
CA VAL A 9 -6.52 3.72 4.46
C VAL A 9 -6.39 5.06 3.74
N ALA A 10 -7.24 5.33 2.75
CA ALA A 10 -7.27 6.58 2.03
C ALA A 10 -7.53 7.78 2.94
N LEU A 11 -8.50 7.64 3.86
CA LEU A 11 -8.80 8.67 4.86
C LEU A 11 -7.62 8.91 5.80
N MET A 12 -6.95 7.87 6.24
CA MET A 12 -5.73 7.98 7.04
C MET A 12 -4.61 8.72 6.29
N MET A 13 -4.44 8.48 5.00
CA MET A 13 -3.45 9.20 4.18
C MET A 13 -3.76 10.70 4.06
N ILE A 14 -5.04 11.07 4.09
CA ILE A 14 -5.46 12.48 4.02
C ILE A 14 -5.26 13.18 5.37
N ILE A 15 -5.71 12.55 6.46
CA ILE A 15 -5.71 13.12 7.82
C ILE A 15 -4.30 13.09 8.43
N ALA A 16 -3.61 11.95 8.36
CA ALA A 16 -2.33 11.69 9.03
C ALA A 16 -1.25 11.17 8.04
N PRO A 17 -0.88 11.97 7.01
CA PRO A 17 0.06 11.55 5.97
C PRO A 17 1.43 11.12 6.52
N GLU A 18 1.93 11.77 7.58
CA GLU A 18 3.23 11.46 8.18
C GLU A 18 3.31 10.04 8.73
N GLN A 19 2.25 9.60 9.41
CA GLN A 19 2.18 8.24 9.97
C GLN A 19 2.03 7.20 8.87
N CYS A 20 1.23 7.51 7.84
CA CYS A 20 1.10 6.66 6.66
C CYS A 20 2.44 6.47 5.94
N ILE A 21 3.24 7.53 5.79
CA ILE A 21 4.59 7.42 5.21
C ILE A 21 5.46 6.48 6.06
N LYS A 22 5.49 6.67 7.38
CA LYS A 22 6.30 5.81 8.28
C LYS A 22 5.91 4.35 8.16
N VAL A 23 4.61 4.05 8.24
CA VAL A 23 4.09 2.67 8.13
C VAL A 23 4.38 2.08 6.75
N ALA A 24 4.17 2.84 5.68
CA ALA A 24 4.44 2.38 4.31
C ALA A 24 5.93 2.06 4.11
N VAL A 25 6.83 2.93 4.58
CA VAL A 25 8.29 2.72 4.48
C VAL A 25 8.72 1.49 5.29
N ILE A 26 8.17 1.29 6.49
CA ILE A 26 8.43 0.08 7.30
C ILE A 26 7.92 -1.17 6.57
N ALA A 27 6.72 -1.13 6.00
CA ALA A 27 6.14 -2.24 5.26
C ALA A 27 7.00 -2.62 4.03
N LEU A 28 7.45 -1.64 3.25
CA LEU A 28 8.39 -1.84 2.14
C LEU A 28 9.75 -2.38 2.62
N GLY A 29 10.21 -1.96 3.80
CA GLY A 29 11.41 -2.49 4.42
C GLY A 29 11.28 -3.98 4.75
N ILE A 30 10.15 -4.39 5.35
CA ILE A 30 9.85 -5.79 5.63
C ILE A 30 9.79 -6.60 4.33
N GLU A 31 9.11 -6.08 3.30
CA GLU A 31 9.03 -6.71 1.98
C GLU A 31 10.44 -6.93 1.38
N ALA A 32 11.31 -5.91 1.43
CA ALA A 32 12.68 -6.01 0.93
C ALA A 32 13.53 -7.04 1.68
N VAL A 33 13.36 -7.16 3.01
CA VAL A 33 14.03 -8.19 3.82
C VAL A 33 13.52 -9.58 3.43
N VAL A 34 12.20 -9.78 3.37
CA VAL A 34 11.59 -11.06 3.01
C VAL A 34 12.01 -11.49 1.60
N ASN A 35 11.97 -10.56 0.64
CA ASN A 35 12.42 -10.80 -0.74
C ASN A 35 13.91 -11.18 -0.80
N GLY A 36 14.77 -10.47 -0.06
CA GLY A 36 16.19 -10.80 0.03
C GLY A 36 16.45 -12.19 0.59
N ILE A 37 15.76 -12.56 1.67
CA ILE A 37 15.84 -13.91 2.27
C ILE A 37 15.32 -14.97 1.29
N PHE A 38 14.18 -14.74 0.65
CA PHE A 38 13.58 -15.66 -0.31
C PHE A 38 14.51 -15.91 -1.50
N ASN A 39 15.11 -14.85 -2.05
CA ASN A 39 16.05 -14.95 -3.16
C ASN A 39 17.34 -15.68 -2.74
N LEU A 40 17.82 -15.47 -1.51
CA LEU A 40 19.02 -16.12 -1.00
C LEU A 40 18.82 -17.63 -0.77
N ILE A 41 17.66 -18.03 -0.25
CA ILE A 41 17.38 -19.44 0.09
C ILE A 41 16.92 -20.21 -1.13
N LYS A 42 15.89 -19.70 -1.83
CA LYS A 42 15.26 -20.44 -2.93
C LYS A 42 15.97 -20.20 -4.25
N ILE A 43 16.10 -18.95 -4.68
CA ILE A 43 16.59 -18.63 -6.03
C ILE A 43 18.06 -18.99 -6.23
N ARG A 44 18.90 -18.85 -5.19
CA ARG A 44 20.32 -19.24 -5.25
C ARG A 44 20.52 -20.71 -5.62
N GLN A 45 19.60 -21.60 -5.25
CA GLN A 45 19.73 -23.04 -5.47
C GLN A 45 19.22 -23.50 -6.85
N LEU A 46 18.61 -22.60 -7.64
CA LEU A 46 18.00 -22.97 -8.93
C LEU A 46 19.01 -23.13 -10.06
N VAL A 47 20.18 -22.48 -9.99
CA VAL A 47 21.20 -22.52 -11.04
C VAL A 47 22.57 -22.67 -10.40
N ASP A 48 23.30 -23.71 -10.81
CA ASP A 48 24.62 -24.04 -10.28
C ASP A 48 25.76 -23.35 -11.04
N ASP A 49 25.59 -22.06 -11.33
CA ASP A 49 26.64 -21.21 -11.87
C ASP A 49 27.15 -20.28 -10.76
N LYS A 50 28.45 -20.31 -10.51
CA LYS A 50 29.10 -19.46 -9.49
C LYS A 50 28.86 -17.98 -9.71
N SER A 51 28.81 -17.51 -10.96
CA SER A 51 28.56 -16.10 -11.28
C SER A 51 27.11 -15.72 -11.00
N PHE A 52 26.18 -16.63 -11.27
CA PHE A 52 24.76 -16.47 -10.94
C PHE A 52 24.55 -16.45 -9.42
N GLN A 53 25.12 -17.41 -8.70
CA GLN A 53 25.01 -17.51 -7.24
C GLN A 53 25.61 -16.27 -6.55
N LEU A 54 26.74 -15.75 -7.02
CA LEU A 54 27.35 -14.53 -6.49
C LEU A 54 26.46 -13.31 -6.73
N THR A 55 25.88 -13.19 -7.93
CA THR A 55 24.96 -12.10 -8.27
C THR A 55 23.71 -12.13 -7.38
N VAL A 56 23.11 -13.31 -7.20
CA VAL A 56 21.95 -13.50 -6.30
C VAL A 56 22.34 -13.19 -4.86
N LEU A 57 23.51 -13.63 -4.39
CA LEU A 57 23.99 -13.37 -3.03
C LEU A 57 24.17 -11.88 -2.77
N VAL A 58 24.86 -11.16 -3.66
CA VAL A 58 25.08 -9.71 -3.52
C VAL A 58 23.75 -8.96 -3.55
N ARG A 59 22.88 -9.26 -4.51
CA ARG A 59 21.55 -8.62 -4.62
C ARG A 59 20.71 -8.87 -3.37
N SER A 60 20.67 -10.09 -2.87
CA SER A 60 19.94 -10.45 -1.66
C SER A 60 20.49 -9.73 -0.43
N LEU A 61 21.83 -9.65 -0.30
CA LEU A 61 22.46 -8.94 0.82
C LEU A 61 22.13 -7.44 0.78
N ILE A 62 22.23 -6.81 -0.40
CA ILE A 62 21.84 -5.41 -0.59
C ILE A 62 20.37 -5.21 -0.23
N SER A 63 19.46 -6.08 -0.69
CA SER A 63 18.04 -6.00 -0.37
C SER A 63 17.76 -6.08 1.12
N ILE A 64 18.42 -7.00 1.84
CA ILE A 64 18.29 -7.15 3.29
C ILE A 64 18.80 -5.90 4.02
N VAL A 65 20.00 -5.41 3.66
CA VAL A 65 20.59 -4.21 4.28
C VAL A 65 19.69 -2.99 4.06
N ILE A 66 19.24 -2.77 2.83
CA ILE A 66 18.32 -1.66 2.51
C ILE A 66 16.99 -1.83 3.27
N GLY A 67 16.45 -3.04 3.34
CA GLY A 67 15.21 -3.31 4.06
C GLY A 67 15.31 -3.04 5.57
N ILE A 68 16.42 -3.45 6.20
CA ILE A 68 16.69 -3.14 7.62
C ILE A 68 16.81 -1.63 7.82
N LEU A 69 17.55 -0.94 6.95
CA LEU A 69 17.66 0.52 7.01
C LEU A 69 16.28 1.18 6.86
N ALA A 70 15.44 0.73 5.93
CA ALA A 70 14.09 1.26 5.75
C ALA A 70 13.20 1.06 6.98
N ILE A 71 13.42 0.03 7.81
CA ILE A 71 12.70 -0.15 9.07
C ILE A 71 13.26 0.75 10.18
N VAL A 72 14.58 0.78 10.34
CA VAL A 72 15.25 1.46 11.47
C VAL A 72 15.21 2.98 11.31
N LEU A 73 15.42 3.50 10.10
CA LEU A 73 15.51 4.93 9.83
C LEU A 73 14.25 5.72 10.24
N PRO A 74 13.03 5.36 9.81
CA PRO A 74 11.82 6.09 10.22
C PRO A 74 11.52 5.96 11.73
N LEU A 75 12.02 4.93 12.41
CA LEU A 75 11.88 4.79 13.87
C LEU A 75 12.83 5.71 14.65
N ARG A 76 13.99 6.06 14.08
CA ARG A 76 15.04 6.84 14.75
C ARG A 76 15.14 8.29 14.29
N PHE A 77 14.78 8.57 13.05
CA PHE A 77 14.93 9.87 12.39
C PHE A 77 13.61 10.40 11.83
N ALA A 78 12.51 10.05 12.52
CA ALA A 78 11.12 10.03 12.07
C ALA A 78 10.60 11.26 11.29
N GLU A 79 11.25 12.42 11.38
CA GLU A 79 10.84 13.66 10.68
C GLU A 79 11.93 14.26 9.79
N ALA A 80 13.22 14.01 10.06
CA ALA A 80 14.30 14.77 9.43
C ALA A 80 14.82 14.15 8.12
N MET A 81 14.68 12.84 7.94
CA MET A 81 15.37 12.15 6.84
C MET A 81 14.91 12.58 5.45
N TRP A 82 13.59 12.66 5.26
CA TRP A 82 12.99 13.11 4.00
C TRP A 82 13.41 14.54 3.66
N THR A 83 13.34 15.42 4.66
CA THR A 83 13.70 16.83 4.52
C THR A 83 15.18 16.99 4.15
N ILE A 84 16.07 16.21 4.77
CA ILE A 84 17.50 16.19 4.43
C ILE A 84 17.70 15.73 2.99
N MET A 85 17.04 14.65 2.55
CA MET A 85 17.14 14.17 1.17
C MET A 85 16.71 15.23 0.15
N LEU A 86 15.61 15.95 0.44
CA LEU A 86 15.14 17.02 -0.44
C LEU A 86 16.08 18.22 -0.45
N TYR A 87 16.73 18.57 0.66
CA TYR A 87 17.76 19.62 0.67
C TYR A 87 19.01 19.22 -0.11
N VAL A 88 19.45 17.96 0.01
CA VAL A 88 20.57 17.45 -0.80
C VAL A 88 20.22 17.49 -2.29
N LEU A 89 18.98 17.12 -2.64
CA LEU A 89 18.49 17.23 -4.01
C LEU A 89 18.40 18.69 -4.49
N ALA A 90 17.93 19.61 -3.64
CA ALA A 90 17.87 21.03 -3.95
C ALA A 90 19.27 21.62 -4.22
N ALA A 91 20.24 21.27 -3.39
CA ALA A 91 21.64 21.66 -3.57
C ALA A 91 22.23 21.08 -4.87
N TYR A 92 21.92 19.81 -5.17
CA TYR A 92 22.31 19.17 -6.43
C TYR A 92 21.74 19.91 -7.65
N LEU A 93 20.44 20.23 -7.66
CA LEU A 93 19.80 20.95 -8.76
C LEU A 93 20.39 22.35 -8.94
N LEU A 94 20.69 23.04 -7.84
CA LEU A 94 21.34 24.34 -7.89
C LEU A 94 22.74 24.24 -8.52
N ALA A 95 23.53 23.24 -8.12
CA ALA A 95 24.84 22.98 -8.72
C ALA A 95 24.71 22.62 -10.22
N SER A 96 23.74 21.79 -10.60
CA SER A 96 23.47 21.44 -12.00
C SER A 96 23.17 22.69 -12.83
N ALA A 97 22.31 23.58 -12.33
CA ALA A 97 21.96 24.82 -13.01
C ALA A 97 23.20 25.70 -13.27
N PHE A 98 24.13 25.80 -12.33
CA PHE A 98 25.39 26.54 -12.54
C PHE A 98 26.29 25.89 -13.60
N LEU A 99 26.39 24.56 -13.61
CA LEU A 99 27.17 23.82 -14.60
C LEU A 99 26.57 23.97 -16.01
N GLU A 100 25.25 23.84 -16.14
CA GLU A 100 24.53 24.03 -17.40
C GLU A 100 24.63 25.48 -17.90
N LEU A 101 24.63 26.46 -17.01
CA LEU A 101 24.82 27.88 -17.36
C LEU A 101 26.25 28.14 -17.87
N TYR A 102 27.27 27.51 -17.28
CA TYR A 102 28.64 27.53 -17.80
C TYR A 102 28.72 26.89 -19.19
N MET A 103 28.09 25.73 -19.39
CA MET A 103 28.01 25.09 -20.71
C MET A 103 27.32 26.01 -21.72
N LEU A 104 26.17 26.60 -21.37
CA LEU A 104 25.43 27.51 -22.23
C LEU A 104 26.27 28.74 -22.64
N ALA A 105 27.08 29.28 -21.73
CA ALA A 105 27.99 30.37 -22.02
C ALA A 105 29.10 29.96 -23.01
N LYS A 106 29.61 28.73 -22.90
CA LYS A 106 30.62 28.16 -23.80
C LYS A 106 30.04 27.75 -25.17
N LEU A 107 28.79 27.31 -25.20
CA LEU A 107 28.04 26.99 -26.42
C LEU A 107 27.53 28.23 -27.17
N ARG A 108 27.75 29.45 -26.64
CA ARG A 108 27.34 30.69 -27.32
C ARG A 108 28.04 30.87 -28.67
N ASP A 109 29.26 30.38 -28.79
CA ASP A 109 30.09 30.52 -29.99
C ASP A 109 30.03 29.28 -30.90
N THR A 110 29.19 28.29 -30.57
CA THR A 110 28.96 27.10 -31.39
C THR A 110 27.56 27.11 -32.01
N ASN A 111 27.42 26.48 -33.18
CA ASN A 111 26.15 26.43 -33.92
C ASN A 111 25.15 25.38 -33.37
N ILE A 112 25.23 25.10 -32.06
CA ILE A 112 24.43 24.06 -31.39
C ILE A 112 23.17 24.70 -30.77
N GLU A 113 22.07 23.97 -30.77
CA GLU A 113 20.80 24.41 -30.21
C GLU A 113 20.88 24.64 -28.69
N ARG A 114 20.79 25.91 -28.30
CA ARG A 114 20.89 26.38 -26.90
C ARG A 114 19.59 26.26 -26.09
N ARG A 115 18.46 26.04 -26.77
CA ARG A 115 17.12 26.07 -26.14
C ARG A 115 16.92 24.98 -25.10
N ARG A 116 17.48 23.79 -25.34
CA ARG A 116 17.41 22.67 -24.41
C ARG A 116 18.15 22.97 -23.10
N TYR A 117 19.40 23.42 -23.18
CA TYR A 117 20.19 23.81 -22.00
C TYR A 117 19.53 24.93 -21.21
N MET A 118 18.91 25.90 -21.89
CA MET A 118 18.19 26.98 -21.22
C MET A 118 16.96 26.47 -20.44
N LEU A 119 16.24 25.48 -20.98
CA LEU A 119 15.14 24.83 -20.26
C LEU A 119 15.63 24.03 -19.06
N GLU A 120 16.72 23.28 -19.20
CA GLU A 120 17.33 22.52 -18.10
C GLU A 120 17.76 23.45 -16.96
N VAL A 121 18.38 24.60 -17.27
CA VAL A 121 18.77 25.62 -16.27
C VAL A 121 17.55 26.16 -15.54
N ILE A 122 16.49 26.54 -16.27
CA ILE A 122 15.28 27.11 -15.68
C ILE A 122 14.60 26.09 -14.77
N ILE A 123 14.45 24.84 -15.23
CA ILE A 123 13.80 23.76 -14.47
C ILE A 123 14.60 23.47 -13.20
N SER A 124 15.92 23.30 -13.32
CA SER A 124 16.80 23.01 -12.20
C SER A 124 16.82 24.14 -11.17
N PHE A 125 16.86 25.40 -11.63
CA PHE A 125 16.89 26.56 -10.74
C PHE A 125 15.56 26.78 -10.01
N VAL A 126 14.44 26.73 -10.74
CA VAL A 126 13.10 26.83 -10.13
C VAL A 126 12.84 25.66 -9.19
N GLY A 127 13.20 24.44 -9.59
CA GLY A 127 13.09 23.25 -8.77
C GLY A 127 13.86 23.38 -7.45
N ALA A 128 15.11 23.85 -7.50
CA ALA A 128 15.91 24.09 -6.32
C ALA A 128 15.26 25.10 -5.35
N ILE A 129 14.76 26.23 -5.86
CA ILE A 129 14.09 27.26 -5.03
C ILE A 129 12.85 26.66 -4.34
N VAL A 130 12.01 25.97 -5.08
CA VAL A 130 10.78 25.35 -4.54
C VAL A 130 11.13 24.35 -3.44
N LEU A 131 12.13 23.49 -3.66
CA LEU A 131 12.58 22.49 -2.71
C LEU A 131 13.21 23.11 -1.45
N PHE A 132 13.91 24.25 -1.55
CA PHE A 132 14.48 24.94 -0.38
C PHE A 132 13.41 25.59 0.49
N ILE A 133 12.35 26.16 -0.10
CA ILE A 133 11.33 26.89 0.65
C ILE A 133 10.35 25.93 1.34
N VAL A 134 9.92 24.86 0.65
CA VAL A 134 8.83 24.00 1.14
C VAL A 134 9.14 22.50 1.04
N PRO A 135 10.26 21.99 1.57
CA PRO A 135 10.63 20.58 1.40
C PRO A 135 9.62 19.63 2.08
N GLN A 136 9.17 19.95 3.29
CA GLN A 136 8.32 19.05 4.07
C GLN A 136 6.89 18.97 3.51
N GLN A 137 6.32 20.08 3.02
CA GLN A 137 4.93 20.06 2.54
C GLN A 137 4.78 19.30 1.22
N ILE A 138 5.80 19.26 0.36
CA ILE A 138 5.74 18.53 -0.92
C ILE A 138 5.44 17.04 -0.68
N GLY A 139 6.14 16.40 0.25
CA GLY A 139 5.91 14.99 0.59
C GLY A 139 4.49 14.75 1.13
N LEU A 140 4.01 15.62 2.01
CA LEU A 140 2.67 15.49 2.60
C LEU A 140 1.56 15.75 1.57
N ILE A 141 1.73 16.74 0.70
CA ILE A 141 0.78 17.05 -0.36
C ILE A 141 0.67 15.87 -1.34
N LEU A 142 1.80 15.27 -1.74
CA LEU A 142 1.78 14.09 -2.62
C LEU A 142 1.00 12.92 -2.01
N VAL A 143 1.23 12.62 -0.73
CA VAL A 143 0.52 11.54 -0.04
C VAL A 143 -0.98 11.84 0.09
N ARG A 144 -1.35 13.10 0.31
CA ARG A 144 -2.77 13.52 0.35
C ARG A 144 -3.45 13.40 -1.02
N ILE A 145 -2.76 13.77 -2.10
CA ILE A 145 -3.27 13.59 -3.47
C ILE A 145 -3.47 12.10 -3.75
N LEU A 146 -2.50 11.27 -3.38
CA LEU A 146 -2.61 9.82 -3.52
C LEU A 146 -3.77 9.26 -2.68
N GLY A 147 -3.95 9.75 -1.46
CA GLY A 147 -5.09 9.43 -0.60
C GLY A 147 -6.44 9.82 -1.23
N LEU A 148 -6.55 11.01 -1.84
CA LEU A 148 -7.76 11.43 -2.55
C LEU A 148 -8.07 10.54 -3.76
N LEU A 149 -7.06 10.18 -4.54
CA LEU A 149 -7.22 9.26 -5.66
C LEU A 149 -7.66 7.87 -5.18
N LEU A 150 -7.04 7.35 -4.12
CA LEU A 150 -7.40 6.07 -3.53
C LEU A 150 -8.83 6.09 -2.95
N LEU A 151 -9.23 7.23 -2.37
CA LEU A 151 -10.59 7.42 -1.87
C LEU A 151 -11.60 7.35 -3.02
N ALA A 152 -11.33 8.02 -4.15
CA ALA A 152 -12.17 7.94 -5.34
C ALA A 152 -12.29 6.50 -5.87
N VAL A 153 -11.19 5.76 -5.94
CA VAL A 153 -11.19 4.33 -6.33
C VAL A 153 -12.01 3.49 -5.34
N SER A 154 -11.86 3.72 -4.03
CA SER A 154 -12.59 3.00 -3.00
C SER A 154 -14.11 3.26 -3.08
N ALA A 155 -14.51 4.50 -3.34
CA ALA A 155 -15.90 4.87 -3.55
C ALA A 155 -16.47 4.16 -4.79
N GLY A 156 -15.70 4.10 -5.89
CA GLY A 156 -16.06 3.33 -7.07
C GLY A 156 -16.31 1.84 -6.77
N TYR A 157 -15.42 1.21 -6.00
CA TYR A 157 -15.59 -0.17 -5.56
C TYR A 157 -16.85 -0.39 -4.71
N ILE A 158 -17.13 0.51 -3.76
CA ILE A 158 -18.31 0.42 -2.90
C ILE A 158 -19.60 0.61 -3.70
N LEU A 159 -19.63 1.58 -4.61
CA LEU A 159 -20.80 1.83 -5.46
C LEU A 159 -21.07 0.66 -6.41
N PHE A 160 -20.03 0.07 -6.98
CA PHE A 160 -20.14 -1.13 -7.82
C PHE A 160 -20.65 -2.33 -7.01
N GLU A 161 -20.09 -2.58 -5.82
CA GLU A 161 -20.53 -3.64 -4.89
C GLU A 161 -21.93 -3.38 -4.30
N TRP A 162 -22.47 -2.16 -4.41
CA TRP A 162 -23.84 -1.81 -4.02
C TRP A 162 -24.82 -1.99 -5.18
N HIS A 163 -24.42 -1.69 -6.42
CA HIS A 163 -25.22 -1.90 -7.62
C HIS A 163 -25.40 -3.38 -7.96
N ASP A 164 -24.37 -4.21 -7.74
CA ASP A 164 -24.37 -5.64 -8.08
C ASP A 164 -24.89 -6.54 -6.95
N ARG A 165 -25.59 -6.01 -5.94
CA ARG A 165 -26.30 -6.86 -4.99
C ARG A 165 -27.61 -7.32 -5.63
N PRO A 166 -27.74 -8.58 -6.10
CA PRO A 166 -29.05 -9.11 -6.42
C PRO A 166 -29.87 -9.05 -5.12
N ILE A 167 -31.02 -8.41 -5.21
CA ILE A 167 -32.02 -8.43 -4.15
C ILE A 167 -32.52 -9.86 -4.10
N VAL A 168 -31.84 -10.74 -3.37
CA VAL A 168 -32.37 -12.04 -2.99
C VAL A 168 -33.40 -11.74 -1.92
N VAL A 169 -34.63 -11.50 -2.37
CA VAL A 169 -35.81 -11.74 -1.56
C VAL A 169 -35.82 -13.24 -1.35
N ASP A 170 -35.24 -13.71 -0.24
CA ASP A 170 -35.59 -15.04 0.25
C ASP A 170 -37.09 -14.99 0.51
N GLU A 171 -37.82 -15.65 -0.37
CA GLU A 171 -39.25 -15.90 -0.26
C GLU A 171 -39.45 -16.53 1.12
N VAL A 172 -40.07 -15.78 2.03
CA VAL A 172 -40.36 -16.26 3.39
C VAL A 172 -41.29 -17.45 3.19
N GLU A 173 -40.78 -18.66 3.36
CA GLU A 173 -41.58 -19.88 3.42
C GLU A 173 -42.49 -19.72 4.65
N VAL A 174 -43.73 -19.30 4.41
CA VAL A 174 -44.77 -19.21 5.44
C VAL A 174 -45.12 -20.64 5.81
N VAL A 175 -44.40 -21.19 6.79
CA VAL A 175 -44.81 -22.40 7.49
C VAL A 175 -46.04 -22.04 8.31
N ASP A 176 -47.19 -22.53 7.85
CA ASP A 176 -48.49 -22.39 8.50
C ASP A 176 -48.52 -23.30 9.75
N ASP A 177 -47.91 -22.86 10.83
CA ASP A 177 -47.95 -23.53 12.13
C ASP A 177 -49.29 -23.26 12.82
N ILE A 178 -50.32 -24.01 12.43
CA ILE A 178 -51.53 -24.18 13.26
C ILE A 178 -51.89 -25.67 13.33
N GLN A 179 -51.44 -26.36 14.40
CA GLN A 179 -52.27 -27.10 15.37
C GLN A 179 -51.51 -27.43 16.67
N PRO A 180 -52.18 -27.50 17.85
CA PRO A 180 -51.61 -27.23 19.19
C PRO A 180 -51.17 -28.49 20.00
N PRO A 181 -50.63 -28.33 21.23
CA PRO A 181 -49.72 -29.29 21.87
C PRO A 181 -50.32 -30.22 22.97
N VAL A 182 -49.65 -31.38 23.15
CA VAL A 182 -49.37 -32.17 24.38
C VAL A 182 -50.53 -32.80 25.19
N SER A 183 -50.43 -34.11 25.46
CA SER A 183 -50.62 -34.66 26.82
C SER A 183 -49.93 -36.02 26.99
N ASP A 184 -48.98 -36.07 27.92
CA ASP A 184 -48.31 -37.26 28.44
C ASP A 184 -49.28 -38.23 29.12
N ALA A 185 -49.08 -39.54 28.93
CA ALA A 185 -49.34 -40.57 29.94
C ALA A 185 -48.67 -41.91 29.55
N LEU A 186 -47.78 -42.39 30.41
CA LEU A 186 -47.21 -43.75 30.41
C LEU A 186 -47.51 -44.37 31.80
N PRO A 187 -47.40 -45.70 31.99
CA PRO A 187 -48.41 -46.76 31.87
C PRO A 187 -48.93 -47.28 33.24
N LYS A 188 -49.93 -48.20 33.28
CA LYS A 188 -50.08 -49.27 34.32
C LYS A 188 -51.26 -50.26 34.09
N THR A 189 -50.89 -51.55 34.05
CA THR A 189 -51.48 -52.79 34.63
C THR A 189 -53.00 -53.03 34.71
N ASP A 190 -53.39 -54.15 34.07
CA ASP A 190 -54.28 -55.27 34.49
C ASP A 190 -55.44 -55.01 35.47
N THR A 191 -56.66 -55.49 35.13
CA THR A 191 -57.38 -56.60 35.81
C THR A 191 -58.82 -56.79 35.24
N GLU A 192 -59.12 -58.05 34.88
CA GLU A 192 -60.39 -58.81 34.77
C GLU A 192 -61.76 -58.18 34.43
N SER A 193 -62.46 -58.84 33.48
CA SER A 193 -63.74 -59.59 33.65
C SER A 193 -64.37 -59.76 32.25
N GLY A 194 -64.62 -60.92 31.66
CA GLY A 194 -65.16 -62.17 32.19
C GLY A 194 -66.57 -62.40 31.59
N ARG A 195 -66.70 -63.10 30.44
CA ARG A 195 -67.91 -63.91 30.09
C ARG A 195 -67.77 -64.68 28.76
N THR A 196 -67.69 -66.01 28.91
CA THR A 196 -68.40 -67.12 28.19
C THR A 196 -69.10 -66.80 26.86
N GLU A 197 -69.04 -67.64 25.82
CA GLU A 197 -69.76 -68.92 25.73
C GLU A 197 -69.41 -69.67 24.41
N LYS A 198 -69.31 -71.01 24.53
CA LYS A 198 -69.45 -72.10 23.53
C LYS A 198 -68.43 -72.25 22.39
#